data_AF-A0A2V8ZLT4-F1
#
_entry.id   AF-A0A2V8ZLT4-F1
#
_cell.length_a   1.000
_cell.length_b   1.000
_cell.length_c   1.000
_cell.angle_alpha   90.00
_cell.angle_beta   90.00
_cell.angle_gamma   90.00
#
_symmetry.space_group_name_H-M   'P 1'
#
loop_
_entity.id
_entity.type
_entity.pdbx_description
1 polymer ?
#
loop_
_entity_poly.entity_id
_entity_poly.type
_entity_poly.pdbx_seq_one_letter_code
_entity_poly.pdbx_strand_id
1 'polypeptide(L)'
;MGYLLGAATIIAEMIAISLHPELAKEPLIVPPLYLFLANFISLVYWLVCVYEFHVLLVQASSGTYSIKPLRAAWFHLIPIYGLYWVYKWPRELARFVNSRLPAPLMRPERTGFAILLAFIVFLLLDRGFGMILLFWAASHLSRCLRLALAVDPGPRQGPLPFS
;
A
#
# COMPACT_ATOMS: atom_id res chain seq x y z
N MET A 1 13.27 -2.86 2.65
CA MET A 1 12.90 -3.37 3.99
C MET A 1 11.62 -4.19 3.98
N GLY A 2 10.47 -3.68 3.53
CA GLY A 2 9.19 -4.44 3.56
C GLY A 2 9.20 -5.81 2.88
N TYR A 3 9.94 -5.96 1.77
CA TYR A 3 10.12 -7.26 1.09
C TYR A 3 10.77 -8.34 1.95
N LEU A 4 11.73 -7.96 2.81
CA LEU A 4 12.40 -8.90 3.72
C LEU A 4 11.41 -9.42 4.76
N LEU A 5 10.46 -8.57 5.16
CA LEU A 5 9.42 -8.92 6.11
C LEU A 5 8.43 -9.92 5.47
N GLY A 6 8.04 -9.69 4.21
CA GLY A 6 7.23 -10.67 3.45
C GLY A 6 7.95 -12.00 3.22
N ALA A 7 9.25 -11.97 2.87
CA ALA A 7 10.06 -13.19 2.71
C ALA A 7 10.20 -13.95 4.04
N ALA A 8 10.43 -13.25 5.16
CA ALA A 8 10.46 -13.84 6.49
C ALA A 8 9.12 -14.49 6.85
N THR A 9 7.99 -13.87 6.48
CA THR A 9 6.65 -14.45 6.67
C THR A 9 6.51 -15.76 5.87
N ILE A 10 6.90 -15.80 4.60
CA ILE A 10 6.84 -17.04 3.79
C ILE A 10 7.70 -18.14 4.42
N ILE A 11 8.93 -17.82 4.83
CA ILE A 11 9.82 -18.79 5.47
C ILE A 11 9.20 -19.31 6.78
N ALA A 12 8.63 -18.41 7.59
CA ALA A 12 7.95 -18.80 8.82
C ALA A 12 6.72 -19.69 8.55
N GLU A 13 5.95 -19.41 7.50
CA GLU A 13 4.81 -20.23 7.07
C GLU A 13 5.27 -21.62 6.57
N MET A 14 6.35 -21.68 5.78
CA MET A 14 6.93 -22.96 5.34
C MET A 14 7.43 -23.81 6.50
N ILE A 15 8.12 -23.20 7.47
CA ILE A 15 8.58 -23.89 8.68
C ILE A 15 7.38 -24.37 9.50
N ALA A 16 6.36 -23.52 9.67
CA ALA A 16 5.12 -23.85 10.38
C ALA A 16 4.46 -25.10 9.80
N ILE A 17 4.24 -25.11 8.49
CA ILE A 17 3.60 -26.22 7.77
C ILE A 17 4.46 -27.49 7.84
N SER A 18 5.78 -27.35 7.78
CA SER A 18 6.70 -28.49 7.85
C SER A 18 6.71 -29.14 9.24
N LEU A 19 6.60 -28.33 10.30
CA LEU A 19 6.53 -28.81 11.69
C LEU A 19 5.12 -29.30 12.07
N HIS A 20 4.08 -28.72 11.47
CA HIS A 20 2.68 -28.92 11.78
C HIS A 20 1.86 -29.07 10.49
N PRO A 21 1.88 -30.23 9.82
CA PRO A 21 1.20 -30.46 8.53
C PRO A 21 -0.33 -30.27 8.60
N GLU A 22 -0.91 -30.38 9.79
CA GLU A 22 -2.31 -30.07 10.08
C GLU A 22 -2.67 -28.61 9.77
N LEU A 23 -1.72 -27.67 9.87
CA LEU A 23 -1.93 -26.26 9.50
C LEU A 23 -2.21 -26.07 8.01
N ALA A 24 -1.82 -27.03 7.15
CA ALA A 24 -2.13 -27.00 5.73
C ALA A 24 -3.52 -27.57 5.41
N LYS A 25 -4.13 -28.31 6.34
CA LYS A 25 -5.40 -29.03 6.13
C LYS A 25 -6.61 -28.27 6.64
N GLU A 26 -6.45 -27.58 7.78
CA GLU A 26 -7.51 -26.73 8.32
C GLU A 26 -6.95 -25.33 8.57
N PRO A 27 -7.59 -24.27 8.05
CA PRO A 27 -7.23 -22.90 8.42
C PRO A 27 -7.52 -22.73 9.91
N LEU A 28 -6.49 -22.87 10.75
CA LEU A 28 -6.62 -22.69 12.18
C LEU A 28 -7.21 -21.30 12.45
N ILE A 29 -8.35 -21.25 13.15
CA ILE A 29 -9.08 -20.02 13.48
C ILE A 29 -8.14 -19.03 14.22
N VAL A 30 -7.14 -19.54 14.94
CA VAL A 30 -6.09 -18.78 15.59
C VAL A 30 -4.73 -19.22 15.04
N PRO A 31 -4.05 -18.41 14.21
CA PRO A 31 -2.72 -18.75 13.73
C PRO A 31 -1.72 -18.78 14.91
N PRO A 32 -0.66 -19.61 14.82
CA PRO A 32 0.45 -19.57 15.77
C PRO A 32 0.96 -18.14 16.02
N LEU A 33 1.31 -17.83 17.27
CA LEU A 33 1.64 -16.47 17.71
C LEU A 33 2.70 -15.77 16.84
N TYR A 34 3.71 -16.50 16.37
CA TYR A 34 4.76 -15.93 15.52
C TYR A 34 4.25 -15.55 14.11
N LEU A 35 3.33 -16.34 13.52
CA LEU A 35 2.67 -15.99 12.26
C LEU A 35 1.75 -14.79 12.45
N PHE A 36 1.00 -14.75 13.55
CA PHE A 36 0.20 -13.59 13.90
C PHE A 36 1.06 -12.33 14.04
N LEU A 37 2.17 -12.41 14.77
CA LEU A 37 3.06 -11.28 15.03
C LEU A 37 3.73 -10.77 13.75
N ALA A 38 4.22 -11.66 12.88
CA ALA A 38 4.80 -11.28 11.60
C ALA A 38 3.80 -10.53 10.71
N ASN A 39 2.55 -11.01 10.66
CA ASN A 39 1.46 -10.36 9.92
C ASN A 39 1.02 -9.04 10.56
N PHE A 40 1.01 -8.96 11.88
CA PHE A 40 0.69 -7.74 12.60
C PHE A 40 1.74 -6.64 12.34
N ILE A 41 3.02 -6.96 12.46
CA ILE A 41 4.13 -6.03 12.17
C ILE A 41 4.08 -5.59 10.70
N SER A 42 3.83 -6.53 9.79
CA SER A 42 3.60 -6.28 8.37
C SER A 42 2.51 -5.23 8.12
N LEU A 43 1.35 -5.42 8.75
CA LEU A 43 0.21 -4.52 8.62
C LEU A 43 0.53 -3.14 9.20
N VAL A 44 1.14 -3.07 10.39
CA VAL A 44 1.56 -1.80 10.99
C VAL A 44 2.52 -1.06 10.07
N TYR A 45 3.52 -1.75 9.52
CA TYR A 45 4.49 -1.13 8.62
C TYR A 45 3.84 -0.66 7.30
N TRP A 46 2.85 -1.40 6.78
CA TRP A 46 2.02 -0.95 5.66
C TRP A 46 1.29 0.36 5.99
N LEU A 47 0.65 0.46 7.16
CA LEU A 47 -0.05 1.68 7.59
C LEU A 47 0.89 2.87 7.74
N VAL A 48 2.11 2.65 8.24
CA VAL A 48 3.17 3.69 8.29
C VAL A 48 3.53 4.14 6.88
N CYS A 49 3.70 3.23 5.92
CA CYS A 49 3.97 3.60 4.53
C CYS A 49 2.84 4.46 3.93
N VAL A 50 1.58 4.08 4.15
CA VAL A 50 0.41 4.87 3.72
C VAL A 50 0.43 6.26 4.36
N TYR A 51 0.70 6.34 5.66
CA TYR A 51 0.82 7.61 6.37
C TYR A 51 1.87 8.53 5.73
N GLU A 52 3.08 8.01 5.50
CA GLU A 52 4.19 8.75 4.88
C GLU A 52 3.84 9.26 3.48
N PHE A 53 3.17 8.45 2.65
CA PHE A 53 2.69 8.91 1.35
C PHE A 53 1.77 10.12 1.46
N HIS A 54 0.85 10.11 2.42
CA HIS A 54 -0.10 11.20 2.59
C HIS A 54 0.58 12.44 3.20
N VAL A 55 1.58 12.28 4.08
CA VAL A 55 2.41 13.40 4.57
C VAL A 55 3.08 14.11 3.40
N LEU A 56 3.73 13.36 2.50
CA LEU A 56 4.39 13.92 1.33
C LEU A 56 3.41 14.64 0.40
N LEU A 57 2.21 14.08 0.19
CA LEU A 57 1.17 14.73 -0.61
C LEU A 57 0.67 16.05 0.01
N VAL A 58 0.47 16.10 1.33
CA VAL A 58 0.09 17.35 2.03
C VAL A 58 1.18 18.41 1.85
N GLN A 59 2.44 18.04 2.07
CA GLN A 59 3.57 18.95 1.95
C GLN A 59 3.72 19.47 0.51
N ALA A 60 3.67 18.57 -0.48
CA ALA A 60 3.85 18.93 -1.89
C ALA A 60 2.69 19.74 -2.49
N SER A 61 1.49 19.59 -1.93
CA SER A 61 0.28 20.29 -2.39
C SER A 61 0.08 21.66 -1.76
N SER A 62 1.01 22.13 -0.91
CA SER A 62 0.87 23.38 -0.14
C SER A 62 -0.46 23.46 0.62
N GLY A 63 -0.97 22.31 1.11
CA GLY A 63 -2.21 22.24 1.88
C GLY A 63 -3.51 22.11 1.06
N THR A 64 -3.45 22.03 -0.27
CA THR A 64 -4.65 21.79 -1.10
C THR A 64 -5.14 20.33 -1.04
N TYR A 65 -4.28 19.40 -0.60
CA TYR A 65 -4.65 18.01 -0.35
C TYR A 65 -5.46 17.88 0.95
N SER A 66 -6.74 17.51 0.82
CA SER A 66 -7.71 17.53 1.93
C SER A 66 -7.66 16.31 2.87
N ILE A 67 -6.93 15.26 2.50
CA ILE A 67 -6.92 14.00 3.26
C ILE A 67 -5.80 14.04 4.29
N LYS A 68 -6.19 14.04 5.57
CA LYS A 68 -5.24 13.98 6.69
C LYS A 68 -4.50 12.63 6.71
N PRO A 69 -3.16 12.61 6.86
CA PRO A 69 -2.37 11.37 6.81
C PRO A 69 -2.81 10.29 7.82
N LEU A 70 -3.09 10.70 9.06
CA LEU A 70 -3.58 9.77 10.09
C LEU A 70 -4.92 9.14 9.70
N ARG A 71 -5.83 9.96 9.14
CA ARG A 71 -7.15 9.49 8.67
C ARG A 71 -6.99 8.50 7.51
N ALA A 72 -6.05 8.73 6.60
CA ALA A 72 -5.75 7.83 5.49
C ALA A 72 -5.25 6.45 5.96
N ALA A 73 -4.42 6.39 6.99
CA ALA A 73 -4.03 5.12 7.59
C ALA A 73 -5.25 4.43 8.22
N TRP A 74 -6.04 5.16 9.02
CA TRP A 74 -7.20 4.60 9.74
C TRP A 74 -8.30 4.04 8.84
N PHE A 75 -8.49 4.62 7.66
CA PHE A 75 -9.45 4.13 6.68
C PHE A 75 -9.23 2.68 6.23
N HIS A 76 -8.01 2.13 6.36
CA HIS A 76 -7.73 0.72 6.10
C HIS A 76 -8.34 -0.22 7.15
N LEU A 77 -8.66 0.28 8.34
CA LEU A 77 -9.21 -0.51 9.45
C LEU A 77 -10.75 -0.56 9.43
N ILE A 78 -11.40 0.23 8.58
CA ILE A 78 -12.86 0.24 8.45
C ILE A 78 -13.25 -0.91 7.51
N PRO A 79 -14.06 -1.89 7.96
CA PRO A 79 -14.50 -2.98 7.09
C PRO A 79 -15.22 -2.44 5.85
N ILE A 80 -15.05 -3.10 4.70
CA ILE A 80 -15.60 -2.73 3.37
C ILE A 80 -15.04 -1.40 2.83
N TYR A 81 -15.10 -0.31 3.60
CA TYR A 81 -14.52 0.98 3.23
C TYR A 81 -13.02 0.86 3.00
N GLY A 82 -12.31 0.04 3.78
CA GLY A 82 -10.90 -0.25 3.60
C GLY A 82 -10.58 -0.82 2.22
N LEU A 83 -11.43 -1.70 1.66
CA LEU A 83 -11.24 -2.24 0.31
C LEU A 83 -11.40 -1.15 -0.76
N TYR A 84 -12.46 -0.35 -0.64
CA TYR A 84 -12.64 0.81 -1.50
C TYR A 84 -11.44 1.78 -1.39
N TRP A 85 -10.97 2.00 -0.17
CA TRP A 85 -9.90 2.93 0.13
C TRP A 85 -8.56 2.47 -0.46
N VAL A 86 -8.20 1.20 -0.28
CA VAL A 86 -7.01 0.54 -0.86
C VAL A 86 -6.95 0.72 -2.38
N TYR A 87 -8.10 0.72 -3.07
CA TYR A 87 -8.17 1.02 -4.49
C TYR A 87 -8.09 2.53 -4.80
N LYS A 88 -8.79 3.35 -4.02
CA LYS A 88 -8.96 4.79 -4.28
C LYS A 88 -7.67 5.57 -4.07
N TRP A 89 -7.02 5.44 -2.92
CA TRP A 89 -5.91 6.33 -2.57
C TRP A 89 -4.71 6.22 -3.52
N PRO A 90 -4.32 5.04 -4.04
CA PRO A 90 -3.22 4.95 -5.00
C PRO A 90 -3.57 5.54 -6.36
N ARG A 91 -4.85 5.47 -6.76
CA ARG A 91 -5.34 6.09 -7.99
C ARG A 91 -5.20 7.60 -7.92
N GLU A 92 -5.58 8.21 -6.80
CA GLU A 92 -5.42 9.65 -6.60
C GLU A 92 -3.94 10.05 -6.52
N LEU A 93 -3.10 9.25 -5.86
CA LEU A 93 -1.65 9.47 -5.87
C LEU A 93 -1.08 9.42 -7.29
N ALA A 94 -1.53 8.47 -8.12
CA ALA A 94 -1.09 8.36 -9.50
C ALA A 94 -1.49 9.59 -10.33
N ARG A 95 -2.70 10.13 -10.12
CA ARG A 95 -3.14 11.39 -10.75
C ARG A 95 -2.28 12.56 -10.31
N PHE A 96 -1.99 12.68 -9.01
CA PHE A 96 -1.10 13.71 -8.50
C PHE A 96 0.28 13.63 -9.17
N VAL A 97 0.90 12.45 -9.19
CA VAL A 97 2.21 12.25 -9.82
C VAL A 97 2.18 12.62 -11.30
N ASN A 98 1.18 12.16 -12.05
CA ASN A 98 1.06 12.49 -13.47
C ASN A 98 0.84 13.99 -13.71
N SER A 99 0.12 14.69 -12.82
CA SER A 99 -0.08 16.14 -12.95
C SER A 99 1.20 16.96 -12.79
N ARG A 100 2.25 16.37 -12.21
CA ARG A 100 3.56 16.99 -11.99
C ARG A 100 4.55 16.69 -13.11
N LEU A 101 4.24 15.77 -14.02
CA LEU A 101 5.15 15.29 -15.05
C LEU A 101 4.66 15.71 -16.44
N PRO A 102 5.58 15.98 -17.39
CA PRO A 102 5.21 16.35 -18.76
C PRO A 102 4.53 15.20 -19.53
N ALA A 103 4.79 13.95 -19.12
CA ALA A 103 4.15 12.76 -19.67
C ALA A 103 3.68 11.84 -18.53
N PRO A 104 2.51 11.17 -18.67
CA PRO A 104 1.96 10.32 -17.63
C PRO A 104 2.83 9.07 -17.41
N LEU A 105 3.37 8.92 -16.19
CA LEU A 105 4.19 7.78 -15.80
C LEU A 105 3.35 6.58 -15.35
N MET A 106 2.17 6.84 -14.78
CA MET A 106 1.27 5.82 -14.26
C MET A 106 -0.09 5.88 -14.94
N ARG A 107 -0.81 4.75 -14.97
CA ARG A 107 -2.24 4.72 -15.33
C ARG A 107 -3.04 4.60 -14.04
N PRO A 108 -3.77 5.64 -13.60
CA PRO A 108 -4.41 5.67 -12.28
C PRO A 108 -5.24 4.43 -11.97
N GLU A 109 -6.05 3.99 -12.93
CA GLU A 109 -6.94 2.85 -12.79
C GLU A 109 -6.14 1.57 -12.56
N ARG A 110 -5.11 1.33 -13.37
CA ARG A 110 -4.23 0.16 -13.24
C ARG A 110 -3.46 0.17 -11.92
N THR A 111 -3.00 1.34 -11.49
CA THR A 111 -2.30 1.50 -10.21
C THR A 111 -3.20 1.14 -9.03
N GLY A 112 -4.43 1.66 -9.00
CA GLY A 112 -5.40 1.32 -7.97
C GLY A 112 -5.76 -0.17 -7.98
N PHE A 113 -6.02 -0.74 -9.16
CA PHE A 113 -6.33 -2.16 -9.30
C PHE A 113 -5.18 -3.08 -8.88
N ALA A 114 -3.93 -2.73 -9.21
CA ALA A 114 -2.76 -3.53 -8.83
C ALA A 114 -2.61 -3.63 -7.31
N ILE A 115 -2.80 -2.51 -6.58
CA ILE A 115 -2.73 -2.50 -5.12
C ILE A 115 -3.92 -3.20 -4.48
N LEU A 116 -5.13 -3.02 -5.02
CA LEU A 116 -6.30 -3.77 -4.58
C LEU A 116 -6.10 -5.28 -4.75
N LEU A 117 -5.58 -5.72 -5.90
CA LEU A 117 -5.32 -7.13 -6.14
C LEU A 117 -4.27 -7.67 -5.16
N ALA A 118 -3.17 -6.95 -4.93
CA ALA A 118 -2.16 -7.32 -3.93
C ALA A 118 -2.76 -7.44 -2.53
N PHE A 119 -3.69 -6.55 -2.18
CA PHE A 119 -4.40 -6.60 -0.90
C PHE A 119 -5.38 -7.78 -0.80
N ILE A 120 -6.07 -8.12 -1.89
CA ILE A 120 -6.92 -9.33 -1.96
C ILE A 120 -6.08 -10.60 -1.81
N VAL A 121 -4.91 -10.67 -2.46
CA VAL A 121 -3.96 -11.78 -2.29
C VAL A 121 -3.53 -11.90 -0.83
N PHE A 122 -3.21 -10.79 -0.17
CA PHE A 122 -2.87 -10.75 1.25
C PHE A 122 -4.01 -11.26 2.16
N LEU A 123 -5.27 -10.93 1.84
CA LEU A 123 -6.42 -11.32 2.66
C LEU A 123 -6.88 -12.77 2.43
N LEU A 124 -6.83 -13.26 1.18
CA LEU A 124 -7.55 -14.48 0.78
C LEU A 124 -6.66 -15.64 0.34
N LEU A 125 -5.43 -15.38 -0.11
CA LEU A 125 -4.58 -16.40 -0.74
C LEU A 125 -3.39 -16.75 0.16
N ASP A 126 -2.42 -15.84 0.21
CA ASP A 126 -1.15 -16.05 0.90
C ASP A 126 -0.66 -14.72 1.46
N ARG A 127 -0.48 -14.69 2.78
CA ARG A 127 -0.18 -13.44 3.49
C ARG A 127 1.22 -12.96 3.14
N GLY A 128 2.21 -13.85 3.13
CA GLY A 128 3.59 -13.51 2.79
C GLY A 128 3.72 -12.94 1.38
N PHE A 129 3.15 -13.61 0.40
CA PHE A 129 3.16 -13.19 -1.00
C PHE A 129 2.37 -11.90 -1.22
N GLY A 130 1.19 -11.76 -0.61
CA GLY A 130 0.41 -10.53 -0.63
C GLY A 130 1.20 -9.34 -0.07
N MET A 131 1.92 -9.53 1.05
CA MET A 131 2.80 -8.49 1.60
C MET A 131 3.94 -8.12 0.65
N ILE A 132 4.57 -9.08 -0.01
CA ILE A 132 5.61 -8.82 -1.02
C ILE A 132 5.04 -7.94 -2.14
N LEU A 133 3.86 -8.29 -2.67
CA LEU A 133 3.21 -7.52 -3.74
C LEU A 133 2.83 -6.10 -3.29
N LEU A 134 2.30 -5.95 -2.09
CA LEU A 134 1.96 -4.64 -1.51
C LEU A 134 3.19 -3.74 -1.37
N PHE A 135 4.27 -4.25 -0.78
CA PHE A 135 5.51 -3.48 -0.65
C PHE A 135 6.21 -3.26 -1.99
N TRP A 136 6.02 -4.16 -2.95
CA TRP A 136 6.48 -3.95 -4.31
C TRP A 136 5.78 -2.76 -4.96
N ALA A 137 4.45 -2.73 -4.89
CA ALA A 137 3.66 -1.62 -5.40
C ALA A 137 3.98 -0.31 -4.67
N ALA A 138 4.11 -0.33 -3.34
CA ALA A 138 4.48 0.85 -2.56
C ALA A 138 5.86 1.38 -2.96
N SER A 139 6.86 0.52 -3.17
CA SER A 139 8.20 0.97 -3.61
C SER A 139 8.14 1.59 -5.01
N HIS A 140 7.33 1.02 -5.92
CA HIS A 140 7.07 1.61 -7.22
C HIS A 140 6.43 3.01 -7.10
N LEU A 141 5.41 3.17 -6.26
CA LEU A 141 4.78 4.46 -5.98
C LEU A 141 5.77 5.47 -5.40
N SER A 142 6.59 5.06 -4.44
CA SER A 142 7.60 5.93 -3.82
C SER A 142 8.58 6.44 -4.86
N ARG A 143 9.07 5.58 -5.75
CA ARG A 143 9.95 6.00 -6.86
C ARG A 143 9.27 7.02 -7.76
N CYS A 144 8.03 6.75 -8.19
CA CYS A 144 7.30 7.67 -9.07
C CYS A 144 7.01 9.01 -8.39
N LEU A 145 6.67 9.00 -7.11
CA LEU A 145 6.45 10.20 -6.32
C LEU A 145 7.74 11.01 -6.17
N ARG A 146 8.87 10.38 -5.84
CA ARG A 146 10.17 11.07 -5.77
C ARG A 146 10.51 11.77 -7.09
N LEU A 147 10.27 11.13 -8.23
CA LEU A 147 10.47 11.74 -9.54
C LEU A 147 9.58 12.98 -9.73
N ALA A 148 8.30 12.90 -9.40
CA ALA A 148 7.37 14.03 -9.49
C ALA A 148 7.70 15.18 -8.52
N LEU A 149 8.29 14.88 -7.36
CA LEU A 149 8.72 15.89 -6.39
C LEU A 149 10.06 16.54 -6.77
N ALA A 150 10.91 15.84 -7.52
CA ALA A 150 12.17 16.39 -8.03
C ALA A 150 11.99 17.37 -9.20
N VAL A 151 10.82 17.35 -9.86
CA VAL A 151 10.47 18.33 -10.88
C VAL A 151 10.05 19.64 -10.20
N ASP A 152 10.81 20.69 -10.46
CA ASP A 152 10.55 22.06 -9.98
C ASP A 152 9.14 22.50 -10.46
N PRO A 153 8.31 23.18 -9.65
CA PRO A 153 7.00 23.63 -10.09
C PRO A 153 7.16 24.70 -11.18
N GLY A 154 7.18 24.28 -12.44
CA GLY A 154 6.95 25.18 -13.57
C GLY A 154 5.59 25.89 -13.42
N PRO A 155 5.36 27.01 -14.14
CA PRO A 155 4.18 27.85 -13.95
C PRO A 155 2.88 27.04 -14.02
N ARG A 156 2.03 27.20 -12.98
CA ARG A 156 0.75 26.49 -12.79
C ARG A 156 -0.12 26.55 -14.05
N GLN A 157 -0.36 25.40 -14.70
CA GLN A 157 -1.46 25.26 -15.64
C GLN A 157 -2.74 24.86 -14.89
N GLY A 158 -3.59 25.85 -14.62
CA GLY A 158 -5.01 25.69 -14.33
C GLY A 158 -5.42 25.07 -12.98
N PRO A 159 -6.70 25.19 -12.59
CA PRO A 159 -7.22 24.59 -11.36
C PRO A 159 -7.14 23.06 -11.45
N LEU A 160 -6.60 22.42 -10.40
CA LEU A 160 -6.70 20.97 -10.25
C LEU A 160 -8.18 20.58 -10.09
N PRO A 161 -8.64 19.47 -10.72
CA PRO A 161 -10.05 19.09 -10.79
C PRO A 161 -10.59 18.48 -9.48
N PHE A 162 -10.10 18.91 -8.33
CA PHE A 162 -10.58 18.47 -7.02
C PHE A 162 -11.84 19.24 -6.57
N SER A 163 -12.83 19.32 -7.45
CA SER A 163 -14.19 19.76 -7.15
C SER A 163 -15.13 18.57 -7.08
#